data_AF-A0A0F9J2W8-F1
#
_entry.id   AF-A0A0F9J2W8-F1
#
_cell.length_a   1.000
_cell.length_b   1.000
_cell.length_c   1.000
_cell.angle_alpha   90.00
_cell.angle_beta   90.00
_cell.angle_gamma   90.00
#
_symmetry.space_group_name_H-M   'P 1'
#
loop_
_entity.id
_entity.type
_entity.pdbx_description
1 polymer ?
#
loop_
_entity_poly.entity_id
_entity_poly.type
_entity_poly.pdbx_seq_one_letter_code
_entity_poly.pdbx_strand_id
1 'polypeptide(L)'
;MDNVTVARPFFKEYAWQALMAWGETSQLDMAVEECAELIKAIQDYKRGRLKNPKEAILDEVVDVLLMTDQLREIFLISGEELEKRRKQKIVRLCTRMDAEETRRHEWEVTNDTKN
;
A
#
# COMPACT_ATOMS: atom_id res chain seq x y z
N MET A 1 14.04 -34.75 -16.33
CA MET A 1 12.82 -33.95 -16.06
C MET A 1 13.09 -33.27 -14.75
N ASP A 2 13.60 -32.05 -14.82
CA ASP A 2 14.25 -31.40 -13.70
C ASP A 2 13.22 -31.02 -12.63
N ASN A 3 13.50 -31.45 -11.41
CA ASN A 3 12.81 -31.03 -10.19
C ASN A 3 13.01 -29.53 -10.02
N VAL A 4 12.08 -28.74 -10.54
CA VAL A 4 11.95 -27.34 -10.15
C VAL A 4 11.30 -27.34 -8.77
N THR A 5 12.12 -27.51 -7.74
CA THR A 5 11.76 -27.08 -6.39
C THR A 5 11.70 -25.56 -6.44
N VAL A 6 10.55 -25.02 -6.89
CA VAL A 6 10.29 -23.58 -6.84
C VAL A 6 10.37 -23.23 -5.37
N ALA A 7 11.44 -22.53 -4.97
CA ALA A 7 11.58 -21.99 -3.63
C ALA A 7 10.33 -21.16 -3.35
N ARG A 8 9.40 -21.73 -2.60
CA ARG A 8 8.23 -21.02 -2.09
C ARG A 8 8.83 -19.93 -1.21
N PRO A 9 8.63 -18.62 -1.48
CA PRO A 9 9.20 -17.58 -0.65
C PRO A 9 8.77 -17.86 0.79
N PHE A 10 9.71 -17.85 1.75
CA PHE A 10 9.50 -18.21 3.16
C PHE A 10 8.18 -17.65 3.75
N PHE A 11 7.79 -16.45 3.32
CA PHE A 11 6.52 -15.77 3.64
C PHE A 11 5.24 -16.54 3.28
N LYS A 12 5.23 -17.27 2.17
CA LYS A 12 4.06 -18.02 1.68
C LYS A 12 3.76 -19.24 2.57
N GLU A 13 4.75 -19.73 3.30
CA GLU A 13 4.56 -20.82 4.26
C GLU A 13 3.90 -20.32 5.55
N TYR A 14 4.33 -19.17 6.08
CA TYR A 14 3.72 -18.56 7.28
C TYR A 14 2.29 -18.06 7.05
N ALA A 15 2.01 -17.42 5.90
CA ALA A 15 0.66 -17.02 5.54
C ALA A 15 -0.30 -18.22 5.46
N TRP A 16 0.19 -19.35 4.93
CA TRP A 16 -0.57 -20.59 4.86
C TRP A 16 -0.74 -21.24 6.23
N GLN A 17 0.29 -21.22 7.09
CA GLN A 17 0.20 -21.70 8.46
C GLN A 17 -0.77 -20.87 9.31
N ALA A 18 -0.77 -19.54 9.17
CA ALA A 18 -1.69 -18.65 9.88
C ALA A 18 -3.15 -18.86 9.41
N LEU A 19 -3.36 -19.02 8.11
CA LEU A 19 -4.66 -19.41 7.54
C LEU A 19 -5.13 -20.78 8.05
N MET A 20 -4.24 -21.77 8.14
CA MET A 20 -4.55 -23.10 8.69
C MET A 20 -4.77 -23.11 10.21
N ALA A 21 -4.08 -22.22 10.94
CA ALA A 21 -4.19 -22.14 12.39
C ALA A 21 -5.46 -21.40 12.84
N TRP A 22 -5.76 -20.24 12.24
CA TRP A 22 -6.77 -19.29 12.76
C TRP A 22 -7.89 -18.94 11.76
N GLY A 23 -7.81 -19.42 10.52
CA GLY A 23 -8.85 -19.23 9.49
C GLY A 23 -8.85 -17.86 8.81
N GLU A 24 -9.65 -17.73 7.74
CA GLU A 24 -9.74 -16.55 6.89
C GLU A 24 -10.16 -15.29 7.67
N THR A 25 -11.14 -15.42 8.57
CA THR A 25 -11.68 -14.28 9.35
C THR A 25 -10.63 -13.60 10.21
N SER A 26 -9.78 -14.37 10.90
CA SER A 26 -8.72 -13.79 11.75
C SER A 26 -7.68 -13.02 10.95
N GLN A 27 -7.37 -13.45 9.72
CA GLN A 27 -6.44 -12.74 8.85
C GLN A 27 -7.05 -11.43 8.30
N LEU A 28 -8.36 -11.43 8.02
CA LEU A 28 -9.08 -10.22 7.62
C LEU A 28 -9.14 -9.20 8.76
N ASP A 29 -9.42 -9.65 9.98
CA ASP A 29 -9.45 -8.80 11.17
C ASP A 29 -8.08 -8.19 11.46
N MET A 30 -7.01 -8.99 11.36
CA MET A 30 -5.63 -8.50 11.51
C MET A 30 -5.30 -7.45 10.44
N ALA A 31 -5.69 -7.65 9.19
CA ALA A 31 -5.43 -6.68 8.13
C ALA A 31 -6.16 -5.34 8.37
N VAL A 32 -7.34 -5.38 9.01
CA VAL A 32 -8.07 -4.19 9.45
C VAL A 32 -7.34 -3.50 10.59
N GLU A 33 -6.83 -4.24 11.56
CA GLU A 33 -6.05 -3.73 12.68
C GLU A 33 -4.80 -2.98 12.21
N GLU A 34 -3.95 -3.60 11.39
CA GLU A 34 -2.73 -2.95 10.87
C GLU A 34 -3.04 -1.69 10.05
N CYS A 35 -4.13 -1.70 9.28
CA CYS A 35 -4.57 -0.49 8.58
C CYS A 35 -4.99 0.62 9.55
N ALA A 36 -5.62 0.28 10.68
CA ALA A 36 -6.03 1.23 11.69
C ALA A 36 -4.83 1.80 12.47
N GLU A 37 -3.81 0.97 12.73
CA GLU A 37 -2.56 1.40 13.37
C GLU A 37 -1.77 2.36 12.48
N LEU A 38 -1.63 2.07 11.18
CA LEU A 38 -1.05 3.03 10.22
C LEU A 38 -1.84 4.34 10.15
N ILE A 39 -3.17 4.30 10.15
CA ILE A 39 -4.01 5.51 10.21
C ILE A 39 -3.68 6.32 11.46
N LYS A 40 -3.61 5.66 12.62
CA LYS A 40 -3.31 6.31 13.91
C LYS A 40 -1.92 6.93 13.90
N ALA A 41 -0.90 6.22 13.42
CA ALA A 41 0.47 6.72 13.30
C ALA A 41 0.55 7.97 12.40
N ILE A 42 -0.16 7.98 11.26
CA ILE A 42 -0.26 9.16 10.38
C ILE A 42 -0.93 10.34 11.13
N GLN A 43 -1.99 10.10 11.89
CA GLN A 43 -2.64 11.17 12.68
C GLN A 43 -1.72 11.71 13.78
N ASP A 44 -0.94 10.86 14.42
CA ASP A 44 0.02 11.24 15.45
C ASP A 44 1.20 12.02 14.86
N TYR A 45 1.67 11.64 13.67
CA TYR A 45 2.65 12.41 12.91
C TYR A 45 2.13 13.82 12.62
N LYS A 46 0.92 13.93 12.06
CA LYS A 46 0.28 15.23 11.74
C LYS A 46 0.10 16.13 12.96
N ARG A 47 -0.05 15.55 14.15
CA ARG A 47 -0.22 16.26 15.42
C ARG A 47 1.10 16.51 16.16
N GLY A 48 2.24 16.09 15.60
CA GLY A 48 3.56 16.24 16.23
C GLY A 48 3.74 15.38 17.49
N ARG A 49 3.03 14.24 17.60
CA ARG A 49 3.03 13.39 18.80
C ARG A 49 4.07 12.25 18.76
N LEU A 50 4.73 12.05 17.63
CA LEU A 50 5.74 11.01 17.45
C LEU A 50 7.13 11.51 17.81
N LYS A 51 7.86 10.73 18.63
CA LYS A 51 9.27 11.02 18.96
C LYS A 51 10.20 10.70 17.79
N ASN A 52 9.95 9.60 17.08
CA ASN A 52 10.68 9.22 15.87
C ASN A 52 9.68 8.92 14.73
N PRO A 53 9.24 9.96 14.00
CA PRO A 53 8.20 9.80 12.98
C PRO A 53 8.51 8.81 11.87
N LYS A 54 9.77 8.72 11.43
CA LYS A 54 10.14 7.89 10.28
C LYS A 54 10.05 6.41 10.63
N GLU A 55 10.60 6.02 11.78
CA GLU A 55 10.54 4.63 12.26
C GLU A 55 9.10 4.22 12.55
N ALA A 56 8.36 5.03 13.31
CA ALA A 56 6.98 4.74 13.66
C ALA A 56 6.05 4.62 12.43
N ILE A 57 6.31 5.33 11.33
CA ILE A 57 5.53 5.15 10.09
C ILE A 57 6.04 3.95 9.29
N LEU A 58 7.36 3.69 9.31
CA LEU A 58 7.94 2.57 8.57
C LEU A 58 7.42 1.23 9.07
N ASP A 59 7.38 1.04 10.40
CA ASP A 59 6.92 -0.20 11.02
C ASP A 59 5.49 -0.52 10.56
N GLU A 60 4.58 0.43 10.74
CA GLU A 60 3.16 0.33 10.37
C GLU A 60 2.95 0.12 8.85
N VAL A 61 3.81 0.71 8.02
CA VAL A 61 3.79 0.47 6.56
C VAL A 61 4.23 -0.96 6.25
N VAL A 62 5.25 -1.47 6.94
CA VAL A 62 5.73 -2.85 6.76
C VAL A 62 4.66 -3.85 7.19
N ASP A 63 3.98 -3.59 8.30
CA ASP A 63 2.92 -4.47 8.81
C ASP A 63 1.71 -4.50 7.87
N VAL A 64 1.27 -3.34 7.36
CA VAL A 64 0.24 -3.29 6.31
C VAL A 64 0.68 -4.00 5.03
N LEU A 65 1.93 -3.84 4.60
CA LEU A 65 2.43 -4.54 3.40
C LEU A 65 2.39 -6.06 3.59
N LEU A 66 2.82 -6.56 4.75
CA LEU A 66 2.77 -7.98 5.09
C LEU A 66 1.33 -8.51 5.05
N MET A 67 0.39 -7.78 5.66
CA MET A 67 -1.02 -8.17 5.63
C MET A 67 -1.60 -8.12 4.22
N THR A 68 -1.23 -7.14 3.38
CA THR A 68 -1.68 -7.13 1.98
C THR A 68 -1.16 -8.32 1.19
N ASP A 69 0.04 -8.82 1.48
CA ASP A 69 0.56 -10.05 0.86
C ASP A 69 -0.22 -11.29 1.30
N GLN A 70 -0.64 -11.37 2.57
CA GLN A 70 -1.53 -12.44 3.03
C GLN A 70 -2.90 -12.37 2.36
N LEU A 71 -3.49 -11.17 2.23
CA LEU A 71 -4.76 -10.97 1.53
C LEU A 71 -4.68 -11.40 0.06
N ARG A 72 -3.55 -11.15 -0.61
CA ARG A 72 -3.35 -11.62 -1.99
C ARG A 72 -3.42 -13.13 -2.10
N GLU A 73 -2.86 -13.86 -1.14
CA GLU A 73 -2.93 -15.32 -1.12
C GLU A 73 -4.36 -15.81 -0.80
N ILE A 74 -5.06 -15.17 0.15
CA ILE A 74 -6.47 -15.50 0.49
C ILE A 74 -7.39 -15.32 -0.71
N PHE A 75 -7.28 -14.19 -1.42
CA PHE A 75 -8.12 -13.87 -2.57
C PHE A 75 -7.58 -14.36 -3.91
N LEU A 76 -6.50 -15.16 -3.91
CA LEU A 76 -5.86 -15.71 -5.11
C LEU A 76 -5.47 -14.63 -6.15
N ILE A 77 -5.04 -13.46 -5.68
CA ILE A 77 -4.66 -12.33 -6.52
C ILE A 77 -3.28 -12.58 -7.12
N SER A 78 -3.22 -12.77 -8.44
CA SER A 78 -1.96 -12.98 -9.16
C SER A 78 -1.11 -11.70 -9.18
N GLY A 79 0.22 -11.89 -9.28
CA GLY A 79 1.14 -10.76 -9.46
C GLY A 79 0.85 -9.96 -10.73
N GLU A 80 0.44 -10.63 -11.82
CA GLU A 80 0.07 -9.96 -13.07
C GLU A 80 -1.16 -9.06 -12.92
N GLU A 81 -2.22 -9.55 -12.28
CA GLU A 81 -3.42 -8.75 -12.03
C GLU A 81 -3.09 -7.53 -11.16
N LEU A 82 -2.30 -7.73 -10.11
CA LEU A 82 -1.88 -6.67 -9.20
C LEU A 82 -1.09 -5.58 -9.94
N GLU A 83 -0.07 -5.97 -10.71
CA GLU A 83 0.76 -5.02 -11.47
C GLU A 83 -0.04 -4.28 -12.54
N LYS A 84 -0.94 -4.97 -13.24
CA LYS A 84 -1.83 -4.34 -14.22
C LYS A 84 -2.68 -3.26 -13.57
N ARG A 85 -3.33 -3.55 -12.44
CA ARG A 85 -4.13 -2.56 -11.71
C ARG A 85 -3.28 -1.43 -11.12
N ARG A 86 -2.07 -1.72 -10.64
CA ARG A 86 -1.12 -0.72 -10.12
C ARG A 86 -0.75 0.30 -11.19
N LYS A 87 -0.34 -0.17 -12.38
CA LYS A 87 0.00 0.70 -13.52
C LYS A 87 -1.16 1.60 -13.91
N GLN A 88 -2.37 1.07 -13.98
CA GLN A 88 -3.58 1.86 -14.27
C GLN A 88 -3.81 2.98 -13.24
N LYS A 89 -3.61 2.69 -11.95
CA LYS A 89 -3.73 3.71 -10.89
C LYS A 89 -2.66 4.79 -11.01
N ILE A 90 -1.41 4.42 -11.33
CA ILE A 90 -0.30 5.37 -11.53
C ILE A 90 -0.59 6.29 -12.72
N VAL A 91 -1.01 5.74 -13.86
CA VAL A 91 -1.37 6.54 -15.04
C VAL A 91 -2.45 7.58 -14.69
N ARG A 92 -3.51 7.19 -13.97
CA ARG A 92 -4.55 8.12 -13.50
C ARG A 92 -4.03 9.18 -12.54
N LEU A 93 -3.00 8.88 -11.74
CA LEU A 93 -2.36 9.86 -10.87
C LEU A 93 -1.56 10.86 -11.70
N CYS A 94 -0.72 10.39 -12.63
CA CYS A 94 0.05 11.25 -13.54
C CYS A 94 -0.87 12.21 -14.30
N THR A 95 -1.93 11.70 -14.92
CA THR A 95 -2.90 12.56 -15.64
C THR A 95 -3.52 13.64 -14.75
N ARG A 96 -3.79 13.36 -13.47
CA ARG A 96 -4.30 14.36 -12.53
C ARG A 96 -3.24 15.41 -12.19
N MET A 97 -1.98 14.99 -12.03
CA MET A 97 -0.87 15.91 -11.78
C MET A 97 -0.65 16.85 -12.96
N ASP A 98 -0.62 16.33 -14.19
CA ASP A 98 -0.44 17.14 -15.41
C ASP A 98 -1.57 18.17 -15.56
N ALA A 99 -2.80 17.78 -15.22
CA ALA A 99 -3.96 18.67 -15.25
C ALA A 99 -3.94 19.76 -14.16
N GLU A 100 -3.35 19.47 -12.99
CA GLU A 100 -3.11 20.48 -11.95
C GLU A 100 -2.00 21.46 -12.37
N GLU A 101 -0.92 20.95 -12.98
CA GLU A 101 0.18 21.78 -13.49
C GLU A 101 -0.27 22.73 -14.59
N THR A 102 -1.06 22.24 -15.54
CA THR A 102 -1.64 23.06 -16.62
C THR A 102 -2.51 24.18 -16.05
N ARG A 103 -3.40 23.86 -15.10
CA ARG A 103 -4.25 24.86 -14.42
C ARG A 103 -3.45 25.90 -13.66
N ARG A 104 -2.37 25.48 -13.00
CA ARG A 104 -1.48 26.38 -12.27
C ARG A 104 -0.78 27.34 -13.22
N HIS A 105 -0.25 26.84 -14.34
CA HIS A 105 0.40 27.67 -15.36
C HIS A 105 -0.57 28.70 -15.98
N GLU A 106 -1.80 28.30 -16.30
CA GLU A 106 -2.84 29.20 -16.78
C GLU A 106 -3.17 30.32 -15.77
N TRP A 107 -3.23 30.00 -14.48
CA TRP A 107 -3.45 30.97 -13.41
C TRP A 107 -2.28 31.96 -13.25
N GLU A 108 -1.03 31.48 -13.35
CA GLU A 108 0.17 32.32 -13.28
C GLU A 108 0.21 33.31 -14.46
N VAL A 109 -0.01 32.83 -15.70
CA VAL A 109 -0.06 33.69 -16.91
C VAL A 109 -1.18 34.73 -16.86
N THR A 110 -2.37 34.35 -16.37
CA THR A 110 -3.53 35.26 -16.30
C THR A 110 -3.43 36.31 -15.19
N ASN A 111 -2.60 36.06 -14.17
CA ASN A 111 -2.35 37.02 -13.09
C ASN A 111 -1.17 37.95 -13.40
N ASP A 112 -0.14 37.47 -14.10
CA ASP A 112 0.96 38.32 -14.56
C ASP A 112 0.53 39.33 -15.63
N THR A 113 -0.53 39.04 -16.40
CA THR A 113 -1.11 39.98 -17.38
C THR A 113 -2.03 41.04 -16.77
N LYS A 114 -2.36 40.94 -15.48
CA LYS A 114 -3.24 41.88 -14.77
C LYS A 114 -2.50 42.85 -13.83
N ASN A 115 -1.20 42.66 -13.64
CA ASN A 115 -0.30 43.59 -12.94
C ASN A 115 0.54 44.39 -13.95
#